data_AF-A0A0R1ZND3-F1
#
_entry.id   AF-A0A0R1ZND3-F1
#
_cell.length_a   1.000
_cell.length_b   1.000
_cell.length_c   1.000
_cell.angle_alpha   90.00
_cell.angle_beta   90.00
_cell.angle_gamma   90.00
#
_symmetry.space_group_name_H-M   'P 1'
#
loop_
_entity.id
_entity.type
_entity.pdbx_description
1 polymer ?
#
loop_
_entity_poly.entity_id
_entity_poly.type
_entity_poly.pdbx_seq_one_letter_code
_entity_poly.pdbx_strand_id
1 'polypeptide(L)' 'MTRNYLQTHNIPFTEHNINNEPECVDYLKQQGFKAVPVVEADGMSAFSGFRPDALAKLN' A
#
# COMPACT_ATOMS: atom_id res chain seq x y z
N MET A 1 7.72 -5.41 5.54
CA MET A 1 8.44 -5.88 4.33
C MET A 1 8.22 -4.93 3.15
N THR A 2 6.97 -4.57 2.79
CA THR A 2 6.65 -3.57 1.75
C THR A 2 7.34 -2.23 1.97
N ARG A 3 7.20 -1.65 3.18
CA ARG A 3 7.79 -0.37 3.55
C ARG A 3 9.31 -0.34 3.37
N ASN A 4 9.96 -1.41 3.83
CA ASN A 4 11.41 -1.55 3.77
C ASN A 4 11.90 -1.61 2.32
N TYR A 5 11.15 -2.29 1.44
CA TYR A 5 11.46 -2.34 0.01
C TYR A 5 11.39 -0.95 -0.62
N LEU A 6 10.28 -0.23 -0.43
CA LEU A 6 10.11 1.13 -0.97
C LEU A 6 11.22 2.06 -0.48
N GLN A 7 11.57 1.96 0.80
CA GLN A 7 12.63 2.76 1.42
C GLN A 7 14.02 2.41 0.88
N THR A 8 14.34 1.12 0.69
CA THR A 8 15.60 0.68 0.04
C THR A 8 15.70 1.17 -1.40
N HIS A 9 14.58 1.19 -2.13
CA HIS A 9 14.53 1.65 -3.51
C HIS A 9 14.38 3.18 -3.65
N ASN A 10 14.41 3.95 -2.54
CA ASN A 10 14.21 5.41 -2.54
C ASN A 10 12.90 5.86 -3.22
N ILE A 11 11.89 4.99 -3.20
CA ILE A 11 10.58 5.31 -3.76
C ILE A 11 9.84 6.18 -2.73
N PRO A 12 9.36 7.38 -3.10
CA PRO A 12 8.56 8.19 -2.20
C PRO A 12 7.22 7.49 -1.93
N PHE A 13 6.89 7.27 -0.66
CA PHE A 13 5.62 6.68 -0.26
C PHE A 13 5.13 7.32 1.03
N THR A 14 3.81 7.37 1.19
CA THR A 14 3.16 7.77 2.44
C THR A 14 2.60 6.53 3.12
N GLU A 15 2.95 6.32 4.39
CA GLU A 15 2.34 5.27 5.20
C GLU A 15 1.15 5.84 5.96
N HIS A 16 -0.05 5.30 5.69
CA HIS A 16 -1.24 5.54 6.49
C HIS A 16 -1.49 4.32 7.38
N ASN A 17 -1.47 4.53 8.70
CA ASN A 17 -1.69 3.44 9.65
C ASN A 17 -3.14 3.44 10.09
N ILE A 18 -3.88 2.39 9.70
CA ILE A 18 -5.29 2.21 10.06
C ILE A 18 -5.58 2.17 11.57
N ASN A 19 -4.57 1.93 12.42
CA ASN A 19 -4.73 2.01 13.88
C ASN A 19 -4.82 3.46 14.37
N ASN A 20 -4.13 4.39 13.69
CA ASN A 20 -4.17 5.81 14.01
C ASN A 20 -5.24 6.55 13.20
N GLU A 21 -5.50 6.11 11.97
CA GLU A 21 -6.43 6.72 11.03
C GLU A 21 -7.55 5.72 10.70
N PRO A 22 -8.58 5.61 11.56
CA PRO A 22 -9.71 4.71 11.32
C PRO A 22 -10.49 5.05 10.05
N GLU A 23 -10.39 6.30 9.56
CA GLU A 23 -10.96 6.73 8.28
C GLU A 23 -10.39 5.95 7.08
N CYS A 24 -9.11 5.56 7.14
CA CYS A 24 -8.50 4.71 6.13
C CYS A 24 -9.16 3.31 6.08
N VAL A 25 -9.68 2.81 7.20
CA VAL A 25 -10.41 1.52 7.20
C VAL A 25 -11.68 1.61 6.36
N ASP A 26 -12.41 2.73 6.46
CA ASP A 26 -13.63 2.93 5.68
C ASP A 26 -13.31 3.07 4.19
N TYR A 27 -12.27 3.84 3.86
CA TYR A 27 -11.74 3.94 2.50
C TYR A 27 -11.40 2.56 1.90
N LEU A 28 -10.64 1.74 2.65
CA LEU A 28 -10.26 0.39 2.21
C LEU A 28 -11.48 -0.52 2.03
N LYS A 29 -12.48 -0.43 2.90
CA LYS A 29 -13.73 -1.19 2.78
C LYS A 29 -14.53 -0.76 1.55
N GLN A 30 -14.60 0.54 1.25
CA GLN A 30 -15.27 1.05 0.05
C GLN A 30 -14.59 0.59 -1.24
N GLN A 31 -13.26 0.50 -1.23
CA GLN A 31 -12.47 -0.12 -2.31
C GLN A 31 -12.64 -1.65 -2.40
N GLY A 32 -13.25 -2.30 -1.41
CA GLY A 32 -13.46 -3.74 -1.37
C GLY A 32 -12.26 -4.54 -0.83
N PHE A 33 -11.26 -3.87 -0.27
CA PHE A 33 -10.14 -4.54 0.39
C PHE A 33 -10.58 -5.13 1.74
N LYS A 34 -10.18 -6.38 1.96
CA LYS A 34 -10.51 -7.14 3.18
C LYS A 34 -9.27 -7.47 4.03
N ALA A 35 -8.09 -7.13 3.53
CA ALA A 35 -6.82 -7.45 4.17
C ALA A 35 -5.83 -6.30 4.01
N VAL A 36 -5.05 -6.07 5.07
CA VAL A 36 -3.91 -5.15 5.10
C VAL A 36 -2.60 -5.95 5.12
N PRO A 37 -1.47 -5.37 4.67
CA PRO A 37 -1.27 -4.00 4.16
C PRO A 37 -1.85 -3.79 2.75
N VAL A 38 -2.35 -2.59 2.46
CA VAL A 38 -2.77 -2.20 1.09
C VAL A 38 -1.77 -1.19 0.56
N VAL A 39 -1.40 -1.36 -0.70
CA VAL A 39 -0.46 -0.49 -1.40
C VAL A 39 -1.18 0.12 -2.59
N GLU A 40 -1.19 1.44 -2.63
CA GLU A 40 -1.69 2.23 -3.74
C GLU A 40 -0.51 2.98 -4.34
N ALA A 41 -0.40 2.91 -5.67
CA ALA A 41 0.67 3.53 -6.41
C ALA A 41 0.07 4.22 -7.64
N ASP A 42 0.53 5.43 -7.92
CA ASP A 42 0.08 6.18 -9.08
C ASP A 42 0.43 5.43 -10.37
N GLY A 43 -0.56 5.21 -11.24
CA GLY A 43 -0.40 4.39 -12.45
C GLY A 43 -0.51 2.87 -12.26
N MET A 44 -0.80 2.38 -11.05
CA MET A 44 -1.09 0.97 -10.80
C MET A 44 -2.40 0.76 -10.03
N SER A 45 -3.03 -0.38 -10.25
CA SER A 45 -4.18 -0.78 -9.45
C SER A 45 -3.75 -1.03 -8.01
N ALA A 46 -4.48 -0.45 -7.07
CA ALA A 46 -4.35 -0.73 -5.64
C ALA A 46 -4.36 -2.24 -5.39
N PHE A 47 -3.48 -2.73 -4.53
CA PHE A 47 -3.41 -4.14 -4.19
C PHE A 47 -3.24 -4.36 -2.70
N SER A 48 -3.91 -5.39 -2.18
CA SER A 48 -3.73 -5.88 -0.82
C SER A 48 -2.65 -6.95 -0.73
N GLY A 49 -1.86 -6.89 0.32
CA GLY A 49 -0.80 -7.83 0.67
C GLY A 49 0.59 -7.37 0.23
N PHE A 50 1.59 -8.21 0.53
CA PHE A 50 2.96 -8.02 0.05
C PHE A 50 3.11 -8.65 -1.34
N ARG A 51 3.28 -7.83 -2.37
CA ARG A 51 3.45 -8.27 -3.76
C ARG A 51 4.77 -7.75 -4.33
N PRO A 52 5.85 -8.54 -4.29
CA PRO A 52 7.15 -8.12 -4.80
C PRO A 52 7.10 -7.80 -6.31
N ASP A 53 6.32 -8.54 -7.09
CA ASP A 53 6.15 -8.28 -8.53
C ASP A 53 5.58 -6.89 -8.84
N ALA A 54 4.63 -6.41 -8.02
CA ALA A 54 4.04 -5.09 -8.20
C ALA A 54 4.99 -3.99 -7.71
N LEU A 55 5.68 -4.22 -6.59
CA LEU A 55 6.70 -3.30 -6.08
C LEU A 55 7.88 -3.16 -7.05
N ALA A 56 8.27 -4.23 -7.75
CA ALA A 56 9.29 -4.19 -8.78
C ALA A 56 8.89 -3.36 -10.02
N LYS A 57 7.60 -3.07 -10.21
CA LYS A 57 7.12 -2.18 -11.27
C LYS A 57 7.14 -0.69 -10.89
N LEU A 58 7.27 -0.35 -9.61
CA LEU A 58 7.62 1.00 -9.19
C LEU A 58 9.12 1.18 -9.42
N ASN A 59 9.52 1.50 -10.65
CA ASN A 59 10.92 1.64 -11.06
C ASN A 59 11.18 3.03 -11.62
#